data_AF-A0A7K2M4E5-F1
#
_entry.id   AF-A0A7K2M4E5-F1
#
_cell.length_a   1.000
_cell.length_b   1.000
_cell.length_c   1.000
_cell.angle_alpha   90.00
_cell.angle_beta   90.00
_cell.angle_gamma   90.00
#
_symmetry.space_group_name_H-M   'P 1'
#
loop_
_entity.id
_entity.type
_entity.pdbx_description
1 polymer ?
#
loop_
_entity_poly.entity_id
_entity_poly.type
_entity_poly.pdbx_seq_one_letter_code
_entity_poly.pdbx_strand_id
1 'polypeptide(L)' 'MSGTRSDGELLRRIAAERDRRAFEELYRRYAPWLAARLRGRCADPATVDDVVQETFLAVWRGKAVYREDGDVAGWLW' A
#
# COMPACT_ATOMS: atom_id res chain seq x y z
N MET A 1 -12.06 -21.55 0.74
CA MET A 1 -12.31 -20.26 1.45
C MET A 1 -10.95 -19.72 1.88
N SER A 2 -10.30 -18.89 1.07
CA SER A 2 -9.04 -18.27 1.51
C SER A 2 -9.40 -17.23 2.55
N GLY A 3 -9.00 -17.44 3.81
CA GLY A 3 -9.11 -16.41 4.82
C GLY A 3 -8.40 -15.15 4.31
N THR A 4 -9.08 -14.00 4.44
CA THR A 4 -8.50 -12.69 4.15
C THR A 4 -7.19 -12.56 4.92
N ARG A 5 -6.05 -12.52 4.22
CA ARG A 5 -4.73 -12.34 4.85
C ARG A 5 -4.70 -10.99 5.56
N SER A 6 -4.04 -10.92 6.71
CA SER A 6 -3.83 -9.64 7.40
C SER A 6 -2.89 -8.75 6.59
N ASP A 7 -3.00 -7.43 6.76
CA ASP A 7 -2.17 -6.50 5.99
C ASP A 7 -0.68 -6.63 6.35
N GLY A 8 -0.37 -6.94 7.62
CA GLY A 8 0.98 -7.29 8.06
C GLY A 8 1.51 -8.56 7.38
N GLU A 9 0.67 -9.59 7.18
CA GLU A 9 1.09 -10.78 6.42
C GLU A 9 1.37 -10.45 4.94
N LEU A 10 0.54 -9.60 4.32
CA LEU A 10 0.78 -9.14 2.95
C LEU A 10 2.12 -8.41 2.85
N LEU A 11 2.38 -7.46 3.75
CA LEU A 11 3.64 -6.68 3.78
C LEU A 11 4.87 -7.56 4.01
N ARG A 12 4.79 -8.54 4.92
CA ARG A 12 5.90 -9.48 5.17
C ARG A 12 6.23 -10.32 3.94
N ARG A 13 5.23 -10.85 3.23
CA ARG A 13 5.43 -11.62 2.00
C ARG A 13 6.01 -10.76 0.87
N ILE A 14 5.56 -9.50 0.75
CA ILE A 14 6.13 -8.56 -0.23
C ILE A 14 7.62 -8.30 0.07
N ALA A 15 7.95 -8.04 1.34
CA ALA A 15 9.31 -7.72 1.76
C ALA A 15 10.27 -8.93 1.65
N ALA A 16 9.82 -10.12 2.06
CA ALA A 16 10.66 -11.32 2.08
C ALA A 16 10.79 -12.01 0.72
N GLU A 17 9.70 -12.09 -0.04
CA GLU A 17 9.61 -12.98 -1.22
C GLU A 17 9.33 -12.22 -2.52
N ARG A 18 9.13 -10.90 -2.49
CA ARG A 18 8.57 -10.14 -3.63
C ARG A 18 7.28 -10.81 -4.13
N ASP A 19 6.39 -11.20 -3.21
CA ASP A 19 5.13 -11.85 -3.56
C ASP A 19 4.20 -10.87 -4.30
N ARG A 20 4.09 -11.05 -5.62
CA ARG A 20 3.22 -10.23 -6.49
C ARG A 20 1.74 -10.33 -6.11
N ARG A 21 1.26 -11.48 -5.63
CA ARG A 21 -0.15 -11.66 -5.25
C ARG A 21 -0.45 -10.91 -3.96
N ALA A 22 0.49 -10.96 -3.00
CA ALA A 22 0.38 -10.18 -1.78
C ALA A 22 0.39 -8.67 -2.08
N PHE A 23 1.27 -8.22 -2.99
CA PHE A 23 1.32 -6.83 -3.44
C PHE A 23 0.02 -6.39 -4.12
N GLU A 24 -0.50 -7.19 -5.05
CA GLU A 24 -1.75 -6.89 -5.75
C GLU A 24 -2.94 -6.78 -4.80
N GLU A 25 -3.00 -7.66 -3.79
CA GLU A 25 -4.04 -7.62 -2.77
C GLU A 25 -3.95 -6.37 -1.90
N LEU A 26 -2.74 -6.01 -1.44
CA LEU A 26 -2.50 -4.78 -0.69
C LEU A 26 -2.89 -3.53 -1.51
N TYR A 27 -2.47 -3.49 -2.78
CA TYR A 27 -2.77 -2.40 -3.71
C TYR A 27 -4.28 -2.22 -3.87
N ARG A 28 -5.03 -3.28 -4.15
CA ARG A 28 -6.49 -3.22 -4.31
C ARG A 28 -7.19 -2.75 -3.03
N ARG A 29 -6.68 -3.09 -1.85
CA ARG A 29 -7.26 -2.66 -0.57
C ARG A 29 -7.04 -1.17 -0.31
N TYR A 30 -5.82 -0.67 -0.52
CA TYR A 30 -5.43 0.65 -0.02
C TYR A 30 -5.32 1.74 -1.08
N ALA A 31 -5.09 1.43 -2.36
CA ALA A 31 -4.95 2.45 -3.40
C ALA A 31 -6.21 3.34 -3.55
N PRO A 32 -7.45 2.80 -3.55
CA PRO A 32 -8.65 3.65 -3.64
C PRO A 32 -8.80 4.59 -2.45
N TRP A 33 -8.49 4.10 -1.24
CA TRP A 33 -8.54 4.89 -0.01
C TRP A 33 -7.50 6.01 -0.01
N LEU A 34 -6.25 5.70 -0.38
CA LEU A 34 -5.16 6.67 -0.46
C LEU A 34 -5.47 7.76 -1.50
N ALA A 35 -5.94 7.35 -2.68
CA ALA A 35 -6.34 8.28 -3.74
C ALA A 35 -7.47 9.21 -3.30
N ALA A 36 -8.52 8.69 -2.64
CA ALA A 36 -9.63 9.51 -2.15
C ALA A 36 -9.16 10.54 -1.11
N ARG A 37 -8.24 10.15 -0.22
CA ARG A 37 -7.68 11.04 0.81
C ARG A 37 -6.75 12.11 0.24
N LEU A 38 -5.96 11.76 -0.78
CA LEU A 38 -5.08 12.69 -1.49
C LEU A 38 -5.88 13.71 -2.31
N ARG A 39 -6.99 13.31 -2.97
CA ARG A 39 -7.89 14.23 -3.68
C ARG A 39 -8.50 15.31 -2.78
N GLY A 40 -8.64 15.03 -1.48
CA GLY A 40 -9.05 16.04 -0.49
C GLY A 40 -7.98 17.10 -0.17
N ARG A 41 -6.73 16.89 -0.59
CA ARG A 41 -5.58 17.79 -0.33
C ARG A 41 -4.88 18.30 -1.59
N CYS A 42 -5.03 17.59 -2.71
CA CYS A 42 -4.43 17.92 -4.00
C CYS A 42 -5.52 17.92 -5.07
N ALA A 43 -5.69 19.05 -5.74
CA ALA A 43 -6.71 19.23 -6.78
C ALA A 43 -6.30 18.63 -8.14
N ASP A 44 -5.01 18.35 -8.35
CA ASP A 44 -4.50 17.77 -9.59
C ASP A 44 -4.58 16.23 -9.56
N PRO A 45 -5.43 15.61 -10.39
CA PRO A 45 -5.57 14.16 -10.43
C PRO A 45 -4.29 13.43 -10.86
N ALA A 46 -3.49 14.02 -11.74
CA ALA A 46 -2.26 13.38 -12.23
C ALA A 46 -1.24 13.26 -11.08
N THR A 47 -1.06 14.34 -10.32
CA THR A 47 -0.23 14.32 -9.11
C THR A 47 -0.72 13.27 -8.10
N VAL A 48 -2.03 13.11 -7.91
CA VAL A 48 -2.57 12.08 -7.01
C VAL A 48 -2.19 10.68 -7.48
N ASP A 49 -2.37 10.40 -8.76
CA ASP A 49 -2.06 9.08 -9.33
C ASP A 49 -0.56 8.78 -9.27
N ASP A 50 0.30 9.76 -9.50
CA ASP A 50 1.76 9.62 -9.35
C ASP A 50 2.18 9.32 -7.91
N VAL A 51 1.60 10.04 -6.92
CA VAL A 51 1.89 9.80 -5.51
C VAL A 51 1.45 8.41 -5.07
N VAL A 52 0.26 7.96 -5.51
CA VAL A 52 -0.22 6.60 -5.24
C VAL A 52 0.77 5.58 -5.82
N GLN A 53 1.15 5.75 -7.09
CA GLN A 53 2.09 4.84 -7.75
C GLN A 53 3.46 4.80 -7.04
N GLU A 54 4.06 5.95 -6.74
CA GLU A 54 5.36 6.02 -6.05
C GLU A 54 5.30 5.42 -4.64
N THR A 55 4.19 5.61 -3.92
CA THR A 55 3.97 5.00 -2.61
C THR A 55 4.01 3.47 -2.73
N PHE A 56 3.22 2.88 -3.62
CA PHE A 56 3.22 1.42 -3.79
C PHE A 56 4.50 0.89 -4.43
N LEU A 57 5.19 1.67 -5.27
CA LEU A 57 6.53 1.32 -5.75
C LEU A 57 7.56 1.30 -4.62
N ALA A 58 7.47 2.20 -3.64
CA ALA A 58 8.34 2.20 -2.46
C ALA A 58 8.10 0.95 -1.60
N VAL A 59 6.83 0.56 -1.40
CA VAL A 59 6.47 -0.71 -0.75
C VAL A 59 7.05 -1.89 -1.51
N TRP A 60 6.81 -1.96 -2.83
CA TRP A 60 7.29 -3.06 -3.67
C TRP A 60 8.81 -3.17 -3.68
N ARG A 61 9.54 -2.04 -3.65
CA ARG A 61 11.01 -2.01 -3.62
C ARG A 61 11.57 -2.31 -2.23
N GLY A 62 10.73 -2.35 -1.19
CA GLY A 62 11.17 -2.52 0.20
C GLY A 62 11.91 -1.29 0.75
N LYS A 63 11.66 -0.11 0.17
CA LYS A 63 12.24 1.15 0.65
C LYS A 63 11.54 1.66 1.91
N ALA A 64 10.34 1.17 2.18
CA ALA A 64 9.57 1.45 3.38
C ALA A 64 9.52 0.19 4.26
N VAL A 65 9.90 0.33 5.54
CA VAL A 65 9.85 -0.76 6.52
C VAL A 65 8.59 -0.59 7.35
N TYR A 66 7.70 -1.57 7.28
CA TYR A 66 6.57 -1.67 8.19
C TYR A 66 7.01 -2.41 9.44
N ARG A 67 6.89 -1.76 10.60
CA ARG A 67 6.99 -2.40 11.90
C ARG A 67 5.54 -2.74 12.26
N GLU A 68 5.24 -3.98 12.64
CA GLU A 68 3.87 -4.47 12.88
C GLU A 68 3.23 -3.85 14.17
N ASP A 69 3.51 -2.57 14.44
CA ASP A 69 3.16 -1.82 15.65
C ASP A 69 2.07 -0.76 15.43
N GLY A 70 1.45 -0.73 14.23
CA GLY A 70 0.41 0.23 13.88
C GLY A 70 -0.60 -0.30 12.85
N ASP A 71 -1.50 0.58 12.40
CA ASP A 71 -2.41 0.31 11.29
C ASP A 71 -1.72 0.61 9.94
N VAL A 72 -1.92 -0.26 8.95
CA VAL A 72 -1.27 -0.13 7.62
C VAL A 72 -1.77 1.10 6.88
N ALA A 73 -3.04 1.51 7.05
CA ALA A 73 -3.50 2.77 6.47
C ALA A 73 -2.77 3.97 7.11
N GLY A 74 -2.56 3.95 8.43
CA GLY A 74 -1.74 4.94 9.12
C GLY A 74 -0.28 4.99 8.64
N TRP A 75 0.30 3.84 8.31
CA TRP A 75 1.68 3.75 7.79
C TRP A 75 1.83 4.18 6.33
N LEU A 76 0.80 3.97 5.50
CA LEU A 76 0.77 4.41 4.09
C LEU A 76 0.53 5.91 3.91
N TRP A 77 0.15 6.62 4.98
CA TRP A 77 -0.20 8.04 4.98
C TRP A 77 0.95 8.92 5.48
#